data_AF-A0A8J3CVT6-F1
#
_entry.id   AF-A0A8J3CVT6-F1
#
_cell.length_a   1.000
_cell.length_b   1.000
_cell.length_c   1.000
_cell.angle_alpha   90.00
_cell.angle_beta   90.00
_cell.angle_gamma   90.00
#
_symmetry.space_group_name_H-M   'P 1'
#
loop_
_entity.id
_entity.type
_entity.pdbx_description
1 polymer ?
#
loop_
_entity_poly.entity_id
_entity_poly.type
_entity_poly.pdbx_seq_one_letter_code
_entity_poly.pdbx_strand_id
1 'polypeptide(L)'
;MQNLSKYLLAFAFLFAIVACNDDEDMRPEMEAPNLVEAASQAGLSTLLTAVQAIPGLAPALLEAPAITVFAPTNDAFGAALAAFNAGDLNELVDALGGAENLETVLGFHVVPAVAFAADLNATNNFTTLSGQQLTVNRSGNTVTVVDAAGNTANVVTADVRISNGVVHVIDRVLLPEIQLPEVPAPNLVDAANSAGLTTLLAAVTAVDGLADALLAAPAITVFAPTNDAFAAALEAFNASDLNQLIARIGGIENLQTVLGFHVVGATAFSGDLQATNTFETLAGQSLTVTRNGNGVTVTDAAGNTRNVVAADVAIENGVVHVIDGVLLPELEIPNVVEAATAAGLTTLLDAVTAADLGGALLGAEAITVFAPTNEAFGELLQTLGVTSLDGLIAELGAEAVIKVLGFHVVPTVAFSFDLASGAQTVPTLAGEELTVTRSNGNVTVTDAAGNTFNVVVADVAIANGVVHVIDGVLLPTLD
;
A
#
# COMPACT_ATOMS: atom_id res chain seq x y z
N MET A 1 50.43 60.55 -21.77
CA MET A 1 49.36 61.52 -22.07
C MET A 1 48.22 61.17 -21.14
N GLN A 2 48.14 61.77 -19.94
CA GLN A 2 47.38 63.01 -19.64
C GLN A 2 45.92 62.93 -20.11
N ASN A 3 44.88 63.31 -19.37
CA ASN A 3 44.56 63.50 -17.94
C ASN A 3 43.19 64.19 -17.93
N LEU A 4 42.38 63.98 -16.88
CA LEU A 4 41.42 64.95 -16.29
C LEU A 4 40.15 65.32 -17.12
N SER A 5 39.01 65.79 -16.59
CA SER A 5 38.48 66.20 -15.26
C SER A 5 36.96 66.41 -15.46
N LYS A 6 36.03 65.88 -14.64
CA LYS A 6 35.40 66.50 -13.44
C LYS A 6 34.94 67.98 -13.56
N TYR A 7 33.61 68.15 -13.42
CA TYR A 7 32.77 69.23 -12.84
C TYR A 7 33.08 70.73 -13.10
N LEU A 8 32.04 71.50 -13.49
CA LEU A 8 31.64 72.71 -12.73
C LEU A 8 30.23 73.24 -13.09
N LEU A 9 29.41 73.33 -12.04
CA LEU A 9 28.27 74.21 -11.72
C LEU A 9 28.07 75.52 -12.55
N ALA A 10 26.80 75.89 -12.82
CA ALA A 10 26.09 76.99 -12.11
C ALA A 10 25.09 77.82 -12.97
N PHE A 11 23.94 78.06 -12.34
CA PHE A 11 23.10 79.27 -12.34
C PHE A 11 21.89 79.42 -13.27
N ALA A 12 20.75 79.46 -12.59
CA ALA A 12 19.39 79.80 -12.98
C ALA A 12 19.24 81.26 -13.47
N PHE A 13 18.18 81.55 -14.25
CA PHE A 13 17.02 82.28 -13.71
C PHE A 13 15.84 82.33 -14.70
N LEU A 14 14.67 82.32 -14.06
CA LEU A 14 13.28 82.36 -14.47
C LEU A 14 12.84 83.69 -15.14
N PHE A 15 11.94 83.62 -16.13
CA PHE A 15 10.61 84.27 -16.21
C PHE A 15 10.18 84.57 -17.66
N ALA A 16 9.01 84.07 -18.08
CA ALA A 16 7.82 84.90 -18.36
C ALA A 16 6.75 84.10 -19.13
N ILE A 17 5.51 84.39 -18.76
CA ILE A 17 4.26 83.71 -19.08
C ILE A 17 3.56 84.53 -20.18
N VAL A 18 2.94 83.87 -21.17
CA VAL A 18 1.86 84.38 -22.04
C VAL A 18 0.95 83.18 -22.29
N ALA A 19 -0.18 83.04 -21.56
CA ALA A 19 -1.52 83.58 -21.82
C ALA A 19 -2.21 82.98 -23.06
N CYS A 20 -3.36 82.33 -22.80
CA CYS A 20 -4.17 81.49 -23.69
C CYS A 20 -4.73 82.18 -24.94
N ASN A 21 -4.97 81.39 -26.00
CA ASN A 21 -6.25 81.41 -26.71
C ASN A 21 -6.59 80.03 -27.31
N ASP A 22 -7.88 79.74 -27.38
CA ASP A 22 -8.56 78.51 -27.77
C ASP A 22 -8.03 77.80 -29.03
N ASP A 23 -7.82 76.48 -28.92
CA ASP A 23 -8.16 75.52 -29.96
C ASP A 23 -8.38 74.16 -29.29
N GLU A 24 -9.58 73.59 -29.47
CA GLU A 24 -9.96 72.28 -28.98
C GLU A 24 -9.15 71.18 -29.69
N ASP A 25 -8.09 70.72 -29.01
CA ASP A 25 -7.37 69.52 -29.41
C ASP A 25 -8.27 68.30 -29.20
N MET A 26 -9.00 67.91 -30.26
CA MET A 26 -9.51 66.57 -30.47
C MET A 26 -8.35 65.57 -30.56
N ARG A 27 -7.77 65.23 -29.41
CA ARG A 27 -7.09 63.95 -29.23
C ARG A 27 -8.18 62.92 -29.00
N PRO A 28 -8.33 61.87 -29.83
CA PRO A 28 -9.24 60.79 -29.50
C PRO A 28 -8.74 60.17 -28.18
N GLU A 29 -9.51 60.36 -27.12
CA GLU A 29 -9.36 59.64 -25.88
C GLU A 29 -9.51 58.15 -26.24
N MET A 30 -8.41 57.39 -26.21
CA MET A 30 -8.48 55.95 -26.44
C MET A 30 -9.37 55.36 -25.35
N GLU A 31 -10.56 54.89 -25.72
CA GLU A 31 -11.45 54.19 -24.79
C GLU A 31 -10.70 53.02 -24.17
N ALA A 32 -10.81 52.88 -22.84
CA ALA A 32 -10.21 51.77 -22.14
C ALA A 32 -10.77 50.44 -22.67
N PRO A 33 -9.94 49.39 -22.85
CA PRO A 33 -10.42 48.11 -23.34
C PRO A 33 -11.46 47.52 -22.40
N ASN A 34 -12.37 46.70 -22.91
CA ASN A 34 -13.25 45.91 -22.04
C ASN A 34 -12.48 44.77 -21.36
N LEU A 35 -13.11 44.09 -20.38
CA LEU A 35 -12.48 42.98 -19.63
C LEU A 35 -11.91 41.87 -20.54
N VAL A 36 -12.65 41.48 -21.58
CA VAL A 36 -12.25 40.39 -22.49
C VAL A 36 -11.03 40.81 -23.33
N GLU A 37 -11.03 42.04 -23.83
CA GLU A 37 -9.90 42.62 -24.57
C GLU A 37 -8.67 42.74 -23.69
N ALA A 38 -8.80 43.23 -22.46
CA ALA A 38 -7.69 43.36 -21.52
C ALA A 38 -7.11 41.99 -21.13
N ALA A 39 -7.95 40.99 -20.85
CA ALA A 39 -7.50 39.63 -20.56
C ALA A 39 -6.82 38.98 -21.79
N SER A 40 -7.32 39.24 -23.00
CA SER A 40 -6.69 38.77 -24.24
C SER A 40 -5.33 39.41 -24.48
N GLN A 41 -5.20 40.73 -24.28
CA GLN A 41 -3.93 41.46 -24.38
C GLN A 41 -2.92 41.00 -23.32
N ALA A 42 -3.40 40.60 -22.14
CA ALA A 42 -2.59 40.05 -21.06
C ALA A 42 -2.25 38.55 -21.24
N GLY A 43 -2.74 37.89 -22.30
CA GLY A 43 -2.46 36.49 -22.59
C GLY A 43 -3.16 35.48 -21.68
N LEU A 44 -4.25 35.87 -21.00
CA LEU A 44 -4.99 35.07 -20.02
C LEU A 44 -5.98 34.11 -20.70
N SER A 45 -5.51 33.30 -21.64
CA SER A 45 -6.35 32.42 -22.46
C SER A 45 -7.12 31.38 -21.64
N THR A 46 -6.54 30.84 -20.57
CA THR A 46 -7.21 29.84 -19.72
C THR A 46 -8.37 30.48 -18.94
N LEU A 47 -8.17 31.70 -18.43
CA LEU A 47 -9.23 32.47 -17.78
C LEU A 47 -10.38 32.77 -18.75
N LEU A 48 -10.07 33.22 -19.97
CA LEU A 48 -11.08 33.49 -20.99
C LEU A 48 -11.90 32.23 -21.32
N THR A 49 -11.22 31.09 -21.44
CA THR A 49 -11.87 29.79 -21.67
C THR A 49 -12.79 29.42 -20.51
N ALA A 50 -12.33 29.56 -19.27
CA ALA A 50 -13.12 29.27 -18.08
C ALA A 50 -14.35 30.17 -17.94
N VAL A 51 -14.21 31.47 -18.22
CA VAL A 51 -15.35 32.42 -18.21
C VAL A 51 -16.36 32.09 -19.31
N GLN A 52 -15.91 31.66 -20.49
CA GLN A 52 -16.78 31.25 -21.59
C GLN A 52 -17.50 29.92 -21.32
N ALA A 53 -16.93 29.06 -20.46
CA ALA A 53 -17.54 27.80 -20.08
C ALA A 53 -18.81 27.99 -19.21
N ILE A 54 -18.97 29.14 -18.56
CA ILE A 54 -20.14 29.46 -17.72
C ILE A 54 -21.14 30.32 -18.52
N PRO A 55 -22.34 29.81 -18.85
CA PRO A 55 -23.34 30.56 -19.59
C PRO A 55 -23.74 31.86 -18.89
N GLY A 56 -23.62 32.99 -19.58
CA GLY A 56 -24.06 34.29 -19.07
C GLY A 56 -23.05 35.04 -18.18
N LEU A 57 -21.95 34.41 -17.76
CA LEU A 57 -20.94 35.07 -16.91
C LEU A 57 -20.20 36.19 -17.65
N ALA A 58 -19.73 35.93 -18.88
CA ALA A 58 -19.06 36.94 -19.70
C ALA A 58 -19.88 38.23 -19.91
N PRO A 59 -21.15 38.18 -20.39
CA PRO A 59 -21.96 39.39 -20.51
C PRO A 59 -22.27 40.04 -19.15
N ALA A 60 -22.50 39.25 -18.08
CA ALA A 60 -22.73 39.83 -16.75
C ALA A 60 -21.52 40.66 -16.25
N LEU A 61 -20.29 40.21 -16.50
CA LEU A 61 -19.08 40.95 -16.15
C LEU A 61 -18.88 42.21 -17.01
N LEU A 62 -19.28 42.18 -18.29
CA LEU A 62 -19.20 43.33 -19.19
C LEU A 62 -20.26 44.40 -18.88
N GLU A 63 -21.44 43.99 -18.42
CA GLU A 63 -22.56 44.87 -18.07
C GLU A 63 -22.51 45.38 -16.63
N ALA A 64 -21.62 44.83 -15.79
CA ALA A 64 -21.48 45.26 -14.41
C ALA A 64 -21.05 46.74 -14.31
N PRO A 65 -21.63 47.52 -13.39
CA PRO A 65 -21.41 48.97 -13.31
C PRO A 65 -19.99 49.35 -12.83
N ALA A 66 -19.39 48.50 -11.99
CA ALA A 66 -18.08 48.71 -11.39
C ALA A 66 -17.53 47.38 -10.89
N ILE A 67 -16.35 46.97 -11.37
CA ILE A 67 -15.72 45.71 -10.93
C ILE A 67 -14.21 45.83 -10.69
N THR A 68 -13.71 44.98 -9.81
CA THR A 68 -12.29 44.62 -9.70
C THR A 68 -12.17 43.13 -9.94
N VAL A 69 -11.36 42.74 -10.93
CA VAL A 69 -11.11 41.33 -11.26
C VAL A 69 -9.70 40.95 -10.85
N PHE A 70 -9.56 39.95 -9.99
CA PHE A 70 -8.29 39.31 -9.69
C PHE A 70 -8.10 38.18 -10.69
N ALA A 71 -7.37 38.41 -11.77
CA ALA A 71 -7.32 37.53 -12.93
C ALA A 71 -6.13 36.55 -12.85
N PRO A 72 -6.34 35.23 -12.67
CA PRO A 72 -5.23 34.28 -12.61
C PRO A 72 -4.51 34.12 -13.94
N THR A 73 -3.18 33.99 -13.88
CA THR A 73 -2.35 33.62 -15.04
C THR A 73 -2.62 32.19 -15.53
N ASN A 74 -2.18 31.85 -16.74
CA ASN A 74 -2.27 30.46 -17.23
C ASN A 74 -1.47 29.49 -16.35
N ASP A 75 -0.32 29.92 -15.81
CA ASP A 75 0.50 29.13 -14.87
C ASP A 75 -0.25 28.89 -13.55
N ALA A 76 -1.01 29.88 -13.08
CA ALA A 76 -1.87 29.73 -11.91
C ALA A 76 -2.93 28.63 -12.11
N PHE A 77 -3.54 28.58 -13.29
CA PHE A 77 -4.46 27.49 -13.66
C PHE A 77 -3.72 26.15 -13.78
N GLY A 78 -2.51 26.12 -14.33
CA GLY A 78 -1.68 24.90 -14.36
C GLY A 78 -1.37 24.35 -12.97
N ALA A 79 -1.08 25.24 -12.01
CA ALA A 79 -0.90 24.85 -10.61
C ALA A 79 -2.20 24.34 -9.97
N ALA A 80 -3.35 24.95 -10.29
CA ALA A 80 -4.65 24.47 -9.83
C ALA A 80 -4.97 23.08 -10.39
N LEU A 81 -4.74 22.85 -11.69
CA LEU A 81 -4.90 21.53 -12.33
C LEU A 81 -4.09 20.46 -11.60
N ALA A 82 -2.81 20.72 -11.34
CA ALA A 82 -1.96 19.79 -10.60
C ALA A 82 -2.47 19.53 -9.16
N ALA A 83 -2.94 20.57 -8.46
CA ALA A 83 -3.45 20.45 -7.10
C ALA A 83 -4.73 19.60 -7.00
N PHE A 84 -5.57 19.62 -8.03
CA PHE A 84 -6.79 18.82 -8.13
C PHE A 84 -6.60 17.51 -8.91
N ASN A 85 -5.36 17.18 -9.28
CA ASN A 85 -5.05 16.01 -10.11
C ASN A 85 -5.88 15.95 -11.42
N ALA A 86 -6.09 17.11 -12.04
CA ALA A 86 -6.84 17.27 -13.29
C ALA A 86 -5.88 17.48 -14.46
N GLY A 87 -6.11 16.79 -15.58
CA GLY A 87 -5.35 16.92 -16.82
C GLY A 87 -5.75 18.13 -17.66
N ASP A 88 -7.00 18.58 -17.55
CA ASP A 88 -7.52 19.75 -18.27
C ASP A 88 -8.64 20.48 -17.50
N LEU A 89 -9.17 21.55 -18.09
CA LEU A 89 -10.22 22.36 -17.46
C LEU A 89 -11.53 21.61 -17.23
N ASN A 90 -11.88 20.62 -18.07
CA ASN A 90 -13.10 19.83 -17.86
C ASN A 90 -12.93 18.91 -16.66
N GLU A 91 -11.77 18.24 -16.56
CA GLU A 91 -11.45 17.42 -15.38
C GLU A 91 -11.36 18.27 -14.10
N LEU A 92 -10.90 19.53 -14.19
CA LEU A 92 -10.95 20.46 -13.07
C LEU A 92 -12.39 20.81 -12.67
N VAL A 93 -13.27 21.05 -13.65
CA VAL A 93 -14.69 21.29 -13.38
C VAL A 93 -15.33 20.09 -12.68
N ASP A 94 -15.03 18.88 -13.13
CA ASP A 94 -15.50 17.65 -12.48
C ASP A 94 -14.95 17.52 -11.06
N ALA A 95 -13.65 17.77 -10.85
CA ALA A 95 -13.00 17.76 -9.54
C ALA A 95 -13.55 18.83 -8.59
N LEU A 96 -13.98 19.98 -9.13
CA LEU A 96 -14.65 21.03 -8.38
C LEU A 96 -16.09 20.67 -8.04
N GLY A 97 -16.70 19.63 -8.63
CA GLY A 97 -18.11 19.26 -8.41
C GLY A 97 -19.07 19.84 -9.43
N GLY A 98 -18.58 20.25 -10.60
CA GLY A 98 -19.37 20.71 -11.74
C GLY A 98 -19.34 22.21 -11.98
N ALA A 99 -20.10 22.64 -12.99
CA ALA A 99 -20.06 24.01 -13.50
C ALA A 99 -20.51 25.08 -12.47
N GLU A 100 -21.41 24.75 -11.54
CA GLU A 100 -21.86 25.68 -10.49
C GLU A 100 -20.72 26.06 -9.53
N ASN A 101 -19.85 25.10 -9.20
CA ASN A 101 -18.68 25.38 -8.38
C ASN A 101 -17.60 26.14 -9.17
N LEU A 102 -17.45 25.87 -10.47
CA LEU A 102 -16.59 26.72 -11.33
C LEU A 102 -17.13 28.17 -11.40
N GLU A 103 -18.44 28.38 -11.55
CA GLU A 103 -19.06 29.70 -11.52
C GLU A 103 -18.79 30.40 -10.17
N THR A 104 -18.90 29.68 -9.06
CA THR A 104 -18.60 30.19 -7.72
C THR A 104 -17.12 30.58 -7.57
N VAL A 105 -16.20 29.75 -8.09
CA VAL A 105 -14.76 30.05 -8.14
C VAL A 105 -14.49 31.31 -8.96
N LEU A 106 -15.04 31.42 -10.17
CA LEU A 106 -14.84 32.61 -11.01
C LEU A 106 -15.48 33.86 -10.39
N GLY A 107 -16.65 33.74 -9.77
CA GLY A 107 -17.31 34.81 -9.02
C GLY A 107 -16.50 35.26 -7.79
N PHE A 108 -15.73 34.36 -7.17
CA PHE A 108 -14.84 34.69 -6.05
C PHE A 108 -13.64 35.56 -6.46
N HIS A 109 -13.25 35.53 -7.74
CA HIS A 109 -12.20 36.38 -8.28
C HIS A 109 -12.68 37.81 -8.60
N VAL A 110 -13.98 38.10 -8.47
CA VAL A 110 -14.57 39.39 -8.87
C VAL A 110 -15.19 40.09 -7.69
N VAL A 111 -14.84 41.37 -7.51
CA VAL A 111 -15.39 42.26 -6.50
C VAL A 111 -16.28 43.31 -7.20
N PRO A 112 -17.53 43.56 -6.76
CA PRO A 112 -18.44 44.54 -7.35
C PRO A 112 -18.13 45.98 -6.91
N ALA A 113 -16.86 46.37 -6.99
CA ALA A 113 -16.36 47.71 -6.72
C ALA A 113 -15.02 47.93 -7.44
N VAL A 114 -14.66 49.17 -7.75
CA VAL A 114 -13.33 49.51 -8.29
C VAL A 114 -12.37 49.76 -7.14
N ALA A 115 -11.26 49.03 -7.12
CA ALA A 115 -10.19 49.18 -6.13
C ALA A 115 -8.83 49.15 -6.82
N PHE A 116 -8.25 50.33 -7.08
CA PHE A 116 -6.87 50.41 -7.53
C PHE A 116 -5.92 50.09 -6.38
N ALA A 117 -4.71 49.62 -6.68
CA ALA A 117 -3.73 49.25 -5.68
C ALA A 117 -3.42 50.41 -4.73
N ALA A 118 -3.40 51.64 -5.23
CA ALA A 118 -3.16 52.85 -4.43
C ALA A 118 -4.27 53.15 -3.41
N ASP A 119 -5.48 52.65 -3.63
CA ASP A 119 -6.65 52.89 -2.78
C ASP A 119 -6.79 51.83 -1.67
N LEU A 120 -5.96 50.79 -1.68
CA LEU A 120 -5.99 49.70 -0.71
C LEU A 120 -5.30 50.09 0.61
N ASN A 121 -5.96 49.79 1.73
CA ASN A 121 -5.35 49.83 3.06
C ASN A 121 -4.41 48.62 3.28
N ALA A 122 -3.76 48.56 4.45
CA ALA A 122 -2.91 47.43 4.81
C ALA A 122 -3.65 46.07 4.70
N THR A 123 -4.91 46.04 5.11
CA THR A 123 -5.82 44.89 4.96
C THR A 123 -7.20 45.41 4.55
N ASN A 124 -7.81 44.78 3.56
CA ASN A 124 -9.11 45.12 3.01
C ASN A 124 -9.92 43.83 2.91
N ASN A 125 -11.20 43.87 3.26
CA ASN A 125 -12.12 42.77 3.08
C ASN A 125 -13.19 43.19 2.09
N PHE A 126 -13.33 42.43 1.02
CA PHE A 126 -14.33 42.66 -0.02
C PHE A 126 -15.33 41.51 -0.05
N THR A 127 -16.60 41.81 -0.27
CA THR A 127 -17.58 40.80 -0.68
C THR A 127 -17.45 40.57 -2.18
N THR A 128 -17.26 39.33 -2.61
CA THR A 128 -17.11 38.95 -4.02
C THR A 128 -18.47 38.77 -4.70
N LEU A 129 -18.49 38.55 -6.02
CA LEU A 129 -19.72 38.19 -6.74
C LEU A 129 -20.30 36.84 -6.29
N SER A 130 -19.46 35.93 -5.78
CA SER A 130 -19.93 34.69 -5.14
C SER A 130 -20.52 34.90 -3.73
N GLY A 131 -20.53 36.14 -3.23
CA GLY A 131 -21.07 36.51 -1.91
C GLY A 131 -20.14 36.22 -0.73
N GLN A 132 -18.96 35.67 -0.99
CA GLN A 132 -17.98 35.32 0.04
C GLN A 132 -16.98 36.46 0.29
N GLN A 133 -16.28 36.41 1.42
CA GLN A 133 -15.29 37.43 1.78
C GLN A 133 -13.92 37.10 1.18
N LEU A 134 -13.33 38.10 0.51
CA LEU A 134 -11.98 38.05 -0.03
C LEU A 134 -11.11 39.07 0.69
N THR A 135 -9.96 38.63 1.20
CA THR A 135 -9.01 39.51 1.89
C THR A 135 -7.93 39.97 0.92
N VAL A 136 -7.72 41.27 0.82
CA VAL A 136 -6.68 41.89 -0.03
C VAL A 136 -5.77 42.73 0.86
N ASN A 137 -4.48 42.37 0.89
CA ASN A 137 -3.48 43.05 1.69
C ASN A 137 -2.56 43.90 0.82
N ARG A 138 -2.12 45.04 1.35
CA ARG A 138 -1.11 45.90 0.73
C ARG A 138 0.04 46.14 1.70
N SER A 139 1.26 45.82 1.27
CA SER A 139 2.48 46.16 1.99
C SER A 139 3.45 46.87 1.05
N GLY A 140 3.62 48.17 1.23
CA GLY A 140 4.43 48.99 0.33
C GLY A 140 3.84 49.02 -1.09
N ASN A 141 4.54 48.39 -2.04
CA ASN A 141 4.10 48.27 -3.43
C ASN A 141 3.61 46.86 -3.80
N THR A 142 3.58 45.95 -2.82
CA THR A 142 3.12 44.57 -3.01
C THR A 142 1.67 44.47 -2.59
N VAL A 143 0.84 43.90 -3.46
CA VAL A 143 -0.54 43.53 -3.17
C VAL A 143 -0.65 42.01 -3.18
N THR A 144 -1.29 41.45 -2.16
CA THR A 144 -1.59 40.02 -2.08
C THR A 144 -3.06 39.80 -1.80
N VAL A 145 -3.58 38.67 -2.26
CA VAL A 145 -4.98 38.27 -2.12
C VAL A 145 -5.02 36.94 -1.39
N VAL A 146 -5.82 36.84 -0.35
CA VAL A 146 -5.96 35.63 0.46
C VAL A 146 -7.33 35.03 0.21
N ASP A 147 -7.36 33.76 -0.15
CA ASP A 147 -8.60 33.01 -0.38
C ASP A 147 -9.21 32.45 0.91
N ALA A 148 -10.35 31.77 0.79
CA ALA A 148 -11.11 31.30 1.96
C ALA A 148 -10.35 30.27 2.79
N ALA A 149 -9.47 29.48 2.17
CA ALA A 149 -8.62 28.50 2.84
C ALA A 149 -7.33 29.12 3.42
N GLY A 150 -7.17 30.44 3.35
CA GLY A 150 -6.01 31.15 3.89
C GLY A 150 -4.77 31.12 2.98
N ASN A 151 -4.90 30.64 1.75
CA ASN A 151 -3.78 30.64 0.81
C ASN A 151 -3.62 32.01 0.16
N THR A 152 -2.39 32.40 -0.11
CA THR A 152 -2.07 33.75 -0.62
C THR A 152 -1.64 33.71 -2.09
N ALA A 153 -2.26 34.55 -2.91
CA ALA A 153 -1.86 34.88 -4.27
C ALA A 153 -1.16 36.25 -4.31
N ASN A 154 -0.11 36.38 -5.10
CA ASN A 154 0.54 37.68 -5.36
C ASN A 154 -0.07 38.33 -6.59
N VAL A 155 -0.27 39.65 -6.52
CA VAL A 155 -0.59 40.44 -7.71
C VAL A 155 0.70 40.66 -8.52
N VAL A 156 0.79 40.03 -9.68
CA VAL A 156 1.94 40.11 -10.59
C VAL A 156 1.84 41.31 -11.54
N THR A 157 0.64 41.77 -11.84
CA THR A 157 0.41 43.01 -12.60
C THR A 157 -0.82 43.71 -12.04
N ALA A 158 -0.61 44.88 -11.45
CA ALA A 158 -1.68 45.65 -10.83
C ALA A 158 -2.21 46.75 -11.77
N ASP A 159 -3.42 47.22 -11.48
CA ASP A 159 -4.00 48.44 -12.04
C ASP A 159 -4.20 48.45 -13.57
N VAL A 160 -4.52 47.29 -14.16
CA VAL A 160 -4.90 47.23 -15.58
C VAL A 160 -6.31 47.81 -15.74
N ARG A 161 -6.40 49.01 -16.32
CA ARG A 161 -7.68 49.72 -16.51
C ARG A 161 -8.54 49.05 -17.58
N ILE A 162 -9.82 48.89 -17.26
CA ILE A 162 -10.86 48.45 -18.19
C ILE A 162 -12.04 49.42 -18.20
N SER A 163 -12.89 49.36 -19.22
CA SER A 163 -14.02 50.28 -19.43
C SER A 163 -14.98 50.40 -18.24
N ASN A 164 -15.14 49.35 -17.43
CA ASN A 164 -16.03 49.30 -16.26
C ASN A 164 -15.31 48.96 -14.94
N GLY A 165 -13.98 49.16 -14.85
CA GLY A 165 -13.25 48.82 -13.63
C GLY A 165 -11.74 48.63 -13.75
N VAL A 166 -11.20 47.67 -13.00
CA VAL A 166 -9.77 47.36 -12.93
C VAL A 166 -9.51 45.86 -12.84
N VAL A 167 -8.41 45.40 -13.46
CA VAL A 167 -7.91 44.03 -13.37
C VAL A 167 -6.57 44.01 -12.65
N HIS A 168 -6.42 43.09 -11.70
CA HIS A 168 -5.16 42.73 -11.06
C HIS A 168 -4.82 41.30 -11.45
N VAL A 169 -3.75 41.10 -12.21
CA VAL A 169 -3.30 39.75 -12.61
C VAL A 169 -2.61 39.08 -11.42
N ILE A 170 -2.96 37.84 -11.12
CA ILE A 170 -2.46 37.08 -9.96
C ILE A 170 -1.82 35.74 -10.35
N ASP A 171 -0.91 35.24 -9.50
CA ASP A 171 -0.14 34.02 -9.72
C ASP A 171 -0.79 32.72 -9.19
N ARG A 172 -2.03 32.80 -8.68
CA ARG A 172 -2.77 31.66 -8.12
C ARG A 172 -4.27 31.77 -8.41
N VAL A 173 -4.95 30.64 -8.63
CA VAL A 173 -6.41 30.56 -8.61
C VAL A 173 -6.91 30.59 -7.15
N LEU A 174 -7.76 31.55 -6.82
CA LEU A 174 -8.37 31.73 -5.50
C LEU A 174 -9.52 30.73 -5.30
N LEU A 175 -9.50 30.01 -4.18
CA LEU A 175 -10.55 29.03 -3.87
C LEU A 175 -11.54 29.60 -2.83
N PRO A 176 -12.84 29.72 -3.17
CA PRO A 176 -13.89 29.99 -2.19
C PRO A 176 -14.15 28.77 -1.29
N GLU A 177 -14.96 28.96 -0.25
CA GLU A 177 -15.62 27.85 0.44
C GLU A 177 -16.66 27.24 -0.52
N ILE A 178 -16.33 26.07 -1.07
CA ILE A 178 -17.22 25.26 -1.92
C ILE A 178 -17.30 23.84 -1.39
N GLN A 179 -18.44 23.20 -1.58
CA GLN A 179 -18.57 21.77 -1.35
C GLN A 179 -17.94 21.03 -2.54
N LEU A 180 -16.76 20.47 -2.33
CA LEU A 180 -16.14 19.55 -3.28
C LEU A 180 -16.87 18.20 -3.24
N PRO A 181 -16.95 17.48 -4.37
CA PRO A 181 -17.46 16.11 -4.37
C PRO A 181 -16.57 15.26 -3.46
N GLU A 182 -17.19 14.45 -2.60
CA GLU A 182 -16.43 13.42 -1.88
C GLU A 182 -15.88 12.44 -2.91
N VAL A 183 -14.55 12.36 -3.03
CA VAL A 183 -13.90 11.30 -3.80
C VAL A 183 -14.18 10.01 -3.04
N PRO A 184 -14.95 9.05 -3.62
CA PRO A 184 -15.17 7.78 -2.94
C PRO A 184 -13.81 7.15 -2.68
N ALA A 185 -13.59 6.71 -1.44
CA ALA A 185 -12.38 5.97 -1.12
C ALA A 185 -12.30 4.73 -2.04
N PRO A 186 -11.11 4.32 -2.50
CA PRO A 186 -10.98 3.10 -3.29
C PRO A 186 -11.40 1.88 -2.48
N ASN A 187 -11.82 0.81 -3.13
CA ASN A 187 -11.94 -0.48 -2.43
C ASN A 187 -10.54 -1.01 -2.03
N LEU A 188 -10.51 -2.04 -1.18
CA LEU A 188 -9.26 -2.62 -0.68
C LEU A 188 -8.31 -3.09 -1.80
N VAL A 189 -8.85 -3.68 -2.86
CA VAL A 189 -8.06 -4.22 -3.98
C VAL A 189 -7.41 -3.10 -4.78
N ASP A 190 -8.17 -2.04 -5.08
CA ASP A 190 -7.67 -0.86 -5.80
C ASP A 190 -6.63 -0.09 -5.00
N ALA A 191 -6.81 -0.01 -3.67
CA ALA A 191 -5.81 0.57 -2.77
C ALA A 191 -4.51 -0.24 -2.78
N ALA A 192 -4.59 -1.57 -2.68
CA ALA A 192 -3.42 -2.46 -2.73
C ALA A 192 -2.70 -2.41 -4.09
N ASN A 193 -3.44 -2.35 -5.20
CA ASN A 193 -2.88 -2.16 -6.54
C ASN A 193 -2.15 -0.83 -6.67
N SER A 194 -2.76 0.26 -6.20
CA SER A 194 -2.17 1.61 -6.23
C SER A 194 -0.91 1.69 -5.37
N ALA A 195 -0.86 0.93 -4.27
CA ALA A 195 0.31 0.79 -3.41
C ALA A 195 1.36 -0.22 -3.93
N GLY A 196 1.09 -0.92 -5.04
CA GLY A 196 2.03 -1.88 -5.65
C GLY A 196 2.23 -3.17 -4.86
N LEU A 197 1.27 -3.57 -4.02
CA LEU A 197 1.37 -4.72 -3.11
C LEU A 197 1.07 -6.06 -3.81
N THR A 198 1.80 -6.35 -4.89
CA THR A 198 1.55 -7.49 -5.76
C THR A 198 1.66 -8.84 -5.08
N THR A 199 2.60 -9.02 -4.15
CA THR A 199 2.78 -10.30 -3.45
C THR A 199 1.65 -10.55 -2.43
N LEU A 200 1.18 -9.49 -1.76
CA LEU A 200 0.02 -9.57 -0.88
C LEU A 200 -1.23 -9.96 -1.67
N LEU A 201 -1.47 -9.31 -2.82
CA LEU A 201 -2.60 -9.64 -3.68
C LEU A 201 -2.54 -11.11 -4.14
N ALA A 202 -1.37 -11.59 -4.57
CA ALA A 202 -1.18 -12.99 -4.93
C ALA A 202 -1.49 -13.95 -3.77
N ALA A 203 -1.03 -13.63 -2.55
CA ALA A 203 -1.31 -14.43 -1.35
C ALA A 203 -2.80 -14.46 -0.99
N VAL A 204 -3.48 -13.31 -1.05
CA VAL A 204 -4.93 -13.24 -0.80
C VAL A 204 -5.70 -14.02 -1.86
N THR A 205 -5.30 -13.96 -3.13
CA THR A 205 -5.97 -14.72 -4.21
C THR A 205 -5.70 -16.23 -4.15
N ALA A 206 -4.65 -16.67 -3.46
CA ALA A 206 -4.38 -18.09 -3.26
C ALA A 206 -5.36 -18.75 -2.27
N VAL A 207 -6.03 -17.96 -1.44
CA VAL A 207 -7.05 -18.42 -0.49
C VAL A 207 -8.45 -18.17 -1.07
N ASP A 208 -9.16 -19.25 -1.38
CA ASP A 208 -10.48 -19.18 -1.99
C ASP A 208 -11.47 -18.35 -1.15
N GLY A 209 -12.05 -17.32 -1.78
CA GLY A 209 -13.08 -16.47 -1.19
C GLY A 209 -12.61 -15.42 -0.18
N LEU A 210 -11.30 -15.35 0.14
CA LEU A 210 -10.78 -14.39 1.12
C LEU A 210 -10.93 -12.94 0.65
N ALA A 211 -10.63 -12.66 -0.63
CA ALA A 211 -10.78 -11.32 -1.19
C ALA A 211 -12.22 -10.80 -1.07
N ASP A 212 -13.20 -11.63 -1.45
CA ASP A 212 -14.62 -11.28 -1.37
C ASP A 212 -15.08 -11.07 0.08
N ALA A 213 -14.60 -11.89 1.02
CA ALA A 213 -14.90 -11.75 2.43
C ALA A 213 -14.37 -10.42 2.99
N LEU A 214 -13.17 -9.99 2.61
CA LEU A 214 -12.58 -8.71 3.03
C LEU A 214 -13.32 -7.51 2.43
N LEU A 215 -13.74 -7.59 1.17
CA LEU A 215 -14.53 -6.55 0.52
C LEU A 215 -15.95 -6.43 1.10
N ALA A 216 -16.53 -7.54 1.54
CA ALA A 216 -17.86 -7.58 2.15
C ALA A 216 -17.88 -7.21 3.64
N ALA A 217 -16.71 -7.10 4.28
CA ALA A 217 -16.63 -6.78 5.71
C ALA A 217 -17.13 -5.35 5.99
N PRO A 218 -17.87 -5.12 7.08
CA PRO A 218 -18.49 -3.81 7.34
C PRO A 218 -17.50 -2.73 7.79
N ALA A 219 -16.43 -3.11 8.49
CA ALA A 219 -15.39 -2.21 8.98
C ALA A 219 -14.11 -3.02 9.24
N ILE A 220 -13.01 -2.65 8.60
CA ILE A 220 -11.72 -3.34 8.76
C ILE A 220 -10.53 -2.38 8.86
N THR A 221 -9.48 -2.85 9.53
CA THR A 221 -8.13 -2.29 9.45
C THR A 221 -7.22 -3.39 8.92
N VAL A 222 -6.54 -3.12 7.81
CA VAL A 222 -5.61 -4.08 7.20
C VAL A 222 -4.18 -3.59 7.41
N PHE A 223 -3.37 -4.39 8.07
CA PHE A 223 -1.92 -4.20 8.14
C PHE A 223 -1.27 -4.89 6.94
N ALA A 224 -1.07 -4.17 5.84
CA ALA A 224 -0.69 -4.74 4.56
C ALA A 224 0.84 -4.83 4.41
N PRO A 225 1.45 -6.03 4.37
CA PRO A 225 2.91 -6.15 4.19
C PRO A 225 3.35 -5.73 2.79
N THR A 226 4.51 -5.07 2.71
CA THR A 226 5.16 -4.76 1.42
C THR A 226 5.64 -6.02 0.69
N ASN A 227 6.02 -5.88 -0.59
CA ASN A 227 6.65 -7.00 -1.30
C ASN A 227 8.00 -7.41 -0.66
N ASP A 228 8.76 -6.44 -0.14
CA ASP A 228 10.02 -6.69 0.59
C ASP A 228 9.76 -7.45 1.91
N ALA A 229 8.66 -7.13 2.60
CA ALA A 229 8.21 -7.86 3.79
C ALA A 229 7.97 -9.34 3.49
N PHE A 230 7.29 -9.64 2.37
CA PHE A 230 7.09 -11.01 1.92
C PHE A 230 8.40 -11.68 1.52
N ALA A 231 9.30 -10.97 0.83
CA ALA A 231 10.63 -11.52 0.48
C ALA A 231 11.43 -11.91 1.74
N ALA A 232 11.42 -11.06 2.77
CA ALA A 232 12.05 -11.36 4.05
C ALA A 232 11.40 -12.56 4.76
N ALA A 233 10.07 -12.71 4.66
CA ALA A 233 9.38 -13.88 5.19
C ALA A 233 9.78 -15.16 4.44
N LEU A 234 9.85 -15.13 3.10
CA LEU A 234 10.32 -16.25 2.29
C LEU A 234 11.74 -16.68 2.71
N GLU A 235 12.66 -15.73 2.86
CA GLU A 235 14.01 -16.01 3.35
C GLU A 235 14.02 -16.61 4.76
N ALA A 236 13.24 -16.05 5.69
CA ALA A 236 13.17 -16.53 7.08
C ALA A 236 12.67 -17.98 7.18
N PHE A 237 11.75 -18.36 6.30
CA PHE A 237 11.25 -19.73 6.20
C PHE A 237 12.07 -20.60 5.25
N ASN A 238 13.16 -20.10 4.65
CA ASN A 238 13.92 -20.83 3.62
C ASN A 238 13.03 -21.32 2.45
N ALA A 239 12.08 -20.50 2.03
CA ALA A 239 11.19 -20.74 0.90
C ALA A 239 11.62 -19.89 -0.30
N SER A 240 11.58 -20.46 -1.51
CA SER A 240 11.89 -19.70 -2.74
C SER A 240 10.68 -19.01 -3.36
N ASP A 241 9.48 -19.46 -3.02
CA ASP A 241 8.22 -18.91 -3.50
C ASP A 241 7.09 -19.12 -2.46
N LEU A 242 5.92 -18.56 -2.77
CA LEU A 242 4.74 -18.65 -1.91
C LEU A 242 4.27 -20.10 -1.72
N ASN A 243 4.40 -20.98 -2.71
CA ASN A 243 3.95 -22.37 -2.58
C ASN A 243 4.81 -23.14 -1.59
N GLN A 244 6.13 -22.91 -1.61
CA GLN A 244 7.03 -23.49 -0.62
C GLN A 244 6.78 -22.92 0.77
N LEU A 245 6.49 -21.61 0.88
CA LEU A 245 6.09 -21.03 2.16
C LEU A 245 4.82 -21.71 2.69
N ILE A 246 3.79 -21.85 1.85
CA ILE A 246 2.53 -22.53 2.19
C ILE A 246 2.81 -23.94 2.70
N ALA A 247 3.64 -24.72 2.01
CA ALA A 247 4.01 -26.06 2.46
C ALA A 247 4.69 -26.04 3.84
N ARG A 248 5.65 -25.12 4.05
CA ARG A 248 6.40 -25.02 5.30
C ARG A 248 5.57 -24.56 6.49
N ILE A 249 4.57 -23.71 6.27
CA ILE A 249 3.64 -23.29 7.33
C ILE A 249 2.51 -24.30 7.55
N GLY A 250 2.48 -25.43 6.85
CA GLY A 250 1.48 -26.49 7.06
C GLY A 250 0.24 -26.39 6.18
N GLY A 251 0.28 -25.62 5.10
CA GLY A 251 -0.74 -25.60 4.05
C GLY A 251 -1.52 -24.30 3.95
N ILE A 252 -2.51 -24.31 3.05
CA ILE A 252 -3.27 -23.11 2.67
C ILE A 252 -4.13 -22.57 3.81
N GLU A 253 -4.61 -23.44 4.71
CA GLU A 253 -5.38 -23.06 5.90
C GLU A 253 -4.53 -22.18 6.83
N ASN A 254 -3.24 -22.50 6.99
CA ASN A 254 -2.33 -21.66 7.77
C ASN A 254 -1.97 -20.37 7.04
N LEU A 255 -1.94 -20.34 5.70
CA LEU A 255 -1.85 -19.06 4.97
C LEU A 255 -3.08 -18.18 5.23
N GLN A 256 -4.28 -18.75 5.24
CA GLN A 256 -5.51 -18.03 5.58
C GLN A 256 -5.44 -17.46 7.00
N THR A 257 -4.95 -18.23 7.97
CA THR A 257 -4.73 -17.77 9.35
C THR A 257 -3.71 -16.62 9.40
N VAL A 258 -2.59 -16.72 8.67
CA VAL A 258 -1.59 -15.64 8.56
C VAL A 258 -2.22 -14.38 7.98
N LEU A 259 -2.97 -14.47 6.88
CA LEU A 259 -3.60 -13.31 6.26
C LEU A 259 -4.71 -12.71 7.15
N GLY A 260 -5.50 -13.55 7.80
CA GLY A 260 -6.50 -13.13 8.78
C GLY A 260 -5.89 -12.41 9.99
N PHE A 261 -4.66 -12.77 10.38
CA PHE A 261 -3.92 -12.11 11.46
C PHE A 261 -3.48 -10.68 11.09
N HIS A 262 -3.43 -10.33 9.81
CA HIS A 262 -3.15 -8.97 9.36
C HIS A 262 -4.39 -8.07 9.35
N VAL A 263 -5.57 -8.61 9.67
CA VAL A 263 -6.83 -7.88 9.56
C VAL A 263 -7.51 -7.80 10.91
N VAL A 264 -7.93 -6.59 11.28
CA VAL A 264 -8.72 -6.29 12.48
C VAL A 264 -10.12 -5.89 12.07
N GLY A 265 -11.15 -6.43 12.75
CA GLY A 265 -12.56 -6.15 12.50
C GLY A 265 -13.05 -4.79 13.05
N ALA A 266 -12.29 -3.72 12.83
CA ALA A 266 -12.63 -2.35 13.22
C ALA A 266 -11.81 -1.36 12.37
N THR A 267 -12.33 -0.15 12.16
CA THR A 267 -11.58 0.95 11.54
C THR A 267 -10.76 1.70 12.59
N ALA A 268 -9.44 1.73 12.43
CA ALA A 268 -8.52 2.38 13.35
C ALA A 268 -7.46 3.21 12.61
N PHE A 269 -7.69 4.52 12.50
CA PHE A 269 -6.70 5.47 11.97
C PHE A 269 -5.59 5.71 13.01
N SER A 270 -4.40 6.02 12.54
CA SER A 270 -3.22 6.26 13.38
C SER A 270 -3.44 7.40 14.39
N GLY A 271 -4.24 8.38 14.01
CA GLY A 271 -4.64 9.52 14.85
C GLY A 271 -5.47 9.13 16.07
N ASP A 272 -6.29 8.07 15.94
CA ASP A 272 -7.24 7.61 16.95
C ASP A 272 -6.63 6.62 17.95
N LEU A 273 -5.43 6.11 17.65
CA LEU A 273 -4.72 5.16 18.50
C LEU A 273 -4.26 5.80 19.82
N GLN A 274 -4.47 5.07 20.92
CA GLN A 274 -3.78 5.32 22.20
C GLN A 274 -2.28 4.99 22.08
N ALA A 275 -1.49 5.27 23.11
CA ALA A 275 -0.06 4.93 23.12
C ALA A 275 0.17 3.44 22.85
N THR A 276 -0.68 2.57 23.41
CA THR A 276 -0.68 1.13 23.18
C THR A 276 -2.12 0.67 23.05
N ASN A 277 -2.40 -0.14 22.04
CA ASN A 277 -3.72 -0.69 21.74
C ASN A 277 -3.56 -2.18 21.47
N THR A 278 -4.54 -2.98 21.87
CA THR A 278 -4.59 -4.41 21.57
C THR A 278 -5.86 -4.67 20.77
N PHE A 279 -5.71 -5.38 19.65
CA PHE A 279 -6.82 -5.72 18.77
C PHE A 279 -6.87 -7.24 18.57
N GLU A 280 -8.07 -7.79 18.62
CA GLU A 280 -8.34 -9.15 18.13
C GLU A 280 -8.43 -9.12 16.60
N THR A 281 -7.68 -10.01 15.96
CA THR A 281 -7.60 -10.14 14.50
C THR A 281 -8.68 -11.08 13.98
N LEU A 282 -8.90 -11.14 12.67
CA LEU A 282 -9.82 -12.11 12.06
C LEU A 282 -9.36 -13.56 12.23
N ALA A 283 -8.09 -13.80 12.56
CA ALA A 283 -7.57 -15.10 12.95
C ALA A 283 -7.89 -15.49 14.41
N GLY A 284 -8.60 -14.62 15.17
CA GLY A 284 -8.95 -14.86 16.58
C GLY A 284 -7.78 -14.65 17.57
N GLN A 285 -6.60 -14.28 17.07
CA GLN A 285 -5.44 -13.97 17.89
C GLN A 285 -5.26 -12.46 18.03
N SER A 286 -4.63 -12.02 19.11
CA SER A 286 -4.43 -10.60 19.38
C SER A 286 -3.10 -10.07 18.82
N LEU A 287 -3.11 -8.86 18.28
CA LEU A 287 -1.90 -8.08 17.97
C LEU A 287 -1.85 -6.81 18.81
N THR A 288 -0.66 -6.26 19.00
CA THR A 288 -0.47 -5.00 19.74
C THR A 288 -0.01 -3.90 18.79
N VAL A 289 -0.69 -2.76 18.80
CA VAL A 289 -0.34 -1.57 18.01
C VAL A 289 0.13 -0.48 18.96
N THR A 290 1.38 -0.04 18.78
CA THR A 290 2.02 0.99 19.61
C THR A 290 2.30 2.23 18.78
N ARG A 291 1.86 3.38 19.29
CA ARG A 291 2.13 4.70 18.70
C ARG A 291 3.32 5.34 19.39
N ASN A 292 4.40 5.54 18.64
CA ASN A 292 5.66 6.12 19.09
C ASN A 292 5.87 7.51 18.47
N GLY A 293 5.34 8.55 19.11
CA GLY A 293 5.35 9.91 18.56
C GLY A 293 4.53 9.99 17.26
N ASN A 294 5.22 10.20 16.13
CA ASN A 294 4.61 10.23 14.80
C ASN A 294 4.63 8.85 14.09
N GLY A 295 5.31 7.84 14.64
CA GLY A 295 5.38 6.50 14.06
C GLY A 295 4.37 5.53 14.69
N VAL A 296 3.99 4.51 13.94
CA VAL A 296 3.16 3.39 14.42
C VAL A 296 3.93 2.08 14.20
N THR A 297 3.85 1.20 15.19
CA THR A 297 4.44 -0.14 15.16
C THR A 297 3.40 -1.18 15.52
N VAL A 298 3.53 -2.37 14.94
CA VAL A 298 2.62 -3.50 15.16
C VAL A 298 3.46 -4.68 15.64
N THR A 299 3.06 -5.29 16.74
CA THR A 299 3.73 -6.44 17.34
C THR A 299 2.82 -7.66 17.24
N ASP A 300 3.35 -8.74 16.66
CA ASP A 300 2.64 -10.02 16.53
C ASP A 300 2.61 -10.82 17.85
N ALA A 301 1.93 -11.97 17.83
CA ALA A 301 1.77 -12.83 19.01
C ALA A 301 3.11 -13.38 19.54
N ALA A 302 4.09 -13.55 18.66
CA ALA A 302 5.44 -14.00 18.99
C ALA A 302 6.37 -12.87 19.50
N GLY A 303 5.86 -11.64 19.59
CA GLY A 303 6.62 -10.48 20.06
C GLY A 303 7.51 -9.83 18.99
N ASN A 304 7.35 -10.20 17.71
CA ASN A 304 8.06 -9.54 16.63
C ASN A 304 7.36 -8.24 16.25
N THR A 305 8.12 -7.15 16.21
CA THR A 305 7.60 -5.82 15.89
C THR A 305 7.91 -5.44 14.44
N ARG A 306 6.93 -4.83 13.76
CA ARG A 306 6.97 -4.27 12.41
C ARG A 306 6.62 -2.79 12.44
N ASN A 307 7.22 -2.00 11.56
CA ASN A 307 6.90 -0.59 11.42
C ASN A 307 5.81 -0.39 10.36
N VAL A 308 4.93 0.58 10.60
CA VAL A 308 4.03 1.11 9.57
C VAL A 308 4.82 2.10 8.71
N VAL A 309 4.98 1.77 7.43
CA VAL A 309 5.73 2.58 6.45
C VAL A 309 4.83 3.58 5.71
N ALA A 310 3.55 3.29 5.60
CA ALA A 310 2.52 4.24 5.15
C ALA A 310 1.24 3.98 5.94
N ALA A 311 0.77 4.98 6.68
CA ALA A 311 -0.43 4.89 7.50
C ALA A 311 -1.63 5.57 6.82
N ASP A 312 -2.83 5.25 7.30
CA ASP A 312 -4.06 5.98 7.01
C ASP A 312 -4.48 6.00 5.53
N VAL A 313 -4.24 4.91 4.81
CA VAL A 313 -4.79 4.74 3.46
C VAL A 313 -6.28 4.38 3.59
N ALA A 314 -7.15 5.36 3.42
CA ALA A 314 -8.60 5.16 3.52
C ALA A 314 -9.12 4.28 2.37
N ILE A 315 -10.03 3.36 2.70
CA ILE A 315 -10.73 2.49 1.76
C ILE A 315 -12.23 2.49 2.05
N GLU A 316 -13.06 2.05 1.09
CA GLU A 316 -14.54 2.07 1.19
C GLU A 316 -15.09 1.53 2.52
N ASN A 317 -14.49 0.45 3.04
CA ASN A 317 -14.94 -0.25 4.25
C ASN A 317 -13.92 -0.22 5.39
N GLY A 318 -12.99 0.75 5.42
CA GLY A 318 -11.94 0.74 6.44
C GLY A 318 -10.70 1.58 6.17
N VAL A 319 -9.57 1.08 6.66
CA VAL A 319 -8.25 1.71 6.51
C VAL A 319 -7.16 0.66 6.31
N VAL A 320 -6.15 0.98 5.50
CA VAL A 320 -4.95 0.18 5.29
C VAL A 320 -3.74 0.89 5.88
N HIS A 321 -2.94 0.15 6.65
CA HIS A 321 -1.61 0.55 7.12
C HIS A 321 -0.59 -0.37 6.47
N VAL A 322 0.27 0.17 5.60
CA VAL A 322 1.32 -0.61 4.96
C VAL A 322 2.46 -0.84 5.96
N ILE A 323 2.92 -2.08 6.10
CA ILE A 323 3.95 -2.48 7.08
C ILE A 323 5.18 -3.13 6.45
N ASP A 324 6.31 -3.06 7.13
CA ASP A 324 7.62 -3.55 6.66
C ASP A 324 7.93 -5.02 6.95
N GLY A 325 6.97 -5.80 7.46
CA GLY A 325 7.14 -7.24 7.62
C GLY A 325 5.82 -7.99 7.71
N VAL A 326 5.88 -9.29 7.46
CA VAL A 326 4.73 -10.18 7.67
C VAL A 326 4.59 -10.44 9.19
N LEU A 327 3.36 -10.30 9.69
CA LEU A 327 2.95 -10.64 11.04
C LEU A 327 2.65 -12.14 11.11
N LEU A 328 3.21 -12.84 12.09
CA LEU A 328 3.02 -14.27 12.23
C LEU A 328 2.13 -14.57 13.44
N PRO A 329 0.96 -15.21 13.24
CA PRO A 329 0.19 -15.78 14.34
C PRO A 329 0.89 -17.03 14.89
N GLU A 330 0.43 -17.50 16.04
CA GLU A 330 0.68 -18.88 16.46
C GLU A 330 -0.05 -19.82 15.48
N LEU A 331 0.71 -20.73 14.85
CA LEU A 331 0.16 -21.69 13.89
C LEU A 331 -0.02 -23.05 14.54
N GLU A 332 -1.15 -23.68 14.27
CA GLU A 332 -1.41 -25.06 14.66
C GLU A 332 -0.81 -26.00 13.61
N ILE A 333 0.47 -26.35 13.78
CA ILE A 333 1.12 -27.37 12.96
C ILE A 333 1.08 -28.70 13.74
N PRO A 334 0.52 -29.78 13.17
CA PRO A 334 0.36 -31.04 13.89
C PRO A 334 1.72 -31.65 14.26
N ASN A 335 1.78 -32.40 15.36
CA ASN A 335 2.94 -33.23 15.63
C ASN A 335 2.93 -34.50 14.74
N VAL A 336 4.03 -35.26 14.76
CA VAL A 336 4.18 -36.49 13.94
C VAL A 336 3.07 -37.52 14.18
N VAL A 337 2.56 -37.65 15.41
CA VAL A 337 1.51 -38.62 15.76
C VAL A 337 0.16 -38.16 15.22
N GLU A 338 -0.14 -36.86 15.37
CA GLU A 338 -1.36 -36.24 14.82
C GLU A 338 -1.39 -36.33 13.30
N ALA A 339 -0.28 -36.04 12.63
CA ALA A 339 -0.15 -36.16 11.19
C ALA A 339 -0.34 -37.60 10.71
N ALA A 340 0.30 -38.58 11.35
CA ALA A 340 0.13 -39.99 11.03
C ALA A 340 -1.30 -40.49 11.30
N THR A 341 -1.95 -39.98 12.34
CA THR A 341 -3.35 -40.28 12.66
C THR A 341 -4.29 -39.73 11.60
N ALA A 342 -4.11 -38.46 11.20
CA ALA A 342 -4.88 -37.82 10.14
C ALA A 342 -4.71 -38.54 8.79
N ALA A 343 -3.51 -39.06 8.53
CA ALA A 343 -3.20 -39.87 7.34
C ALA A 343 -3.67 -41.34 7.44
N GLY A 344 -4.22 -41.78 8.58
CA GLY A 344 -4.72 -43.15 8.76
C GLY A 344 -3.64 -44.23 8.83
N LEU A 345 -2.40 -43.87 9.20
CA LEU A 345 -1.23 -44.78 9.25
C LEU A 345 -1.22 -45.64 10.52
N THR A 346 -2.31 -46.36 10.78
CA THR A 346 -2.53 -47.12 12.02
C THR A 346 -1.45 -48.16 12.31
N THR A 347 -0.97 -48.89 11.29
CA THR A 347 0.07 -49.92 11.49
C THR A 347 1.41 -49.32 11.85
N LEU A 348 1.73 -48.13 11.30
CA LEU A 348 2.92 -47.38 11.71
C LEU A 348 2.82 -46.92 13.17
N LEU A 349 1.66 -46.39 13.58
CA LEU A 349 1.43 -45.94 14.96
C LEU A 349 1.54 -47.10 15.96
N ASP A 350 0.99 -48.26 15.62
CA ASP A 350 1.13 -49.49 16.41
C ASP A 350 2.60 -49.91 16.54
N ALA A 351 3.36 -49.87 15.45
CA ALA A 351 4.79 -50.20 15.44
C ALA A 351 5.62 -49.22 16.29
N VAL A 352 5.39 -47.92 16.15
CA VAL A 352 6.06 -46.87 16.95
C VAL A 352 5.76 -47.03 18.44
N THR A 353 4.53 -47.41 18.78
CA THR A 353 4.11 -47.68 20.17
C THR A 353 4.76 -48.94 20.70
N ALA A 354 4.78 -50.04 19.93
CA ALA A 354 5.43 -51.29 20.32
C ALA A 354 6.96 -51.12 20.51
N ALA A 355 7.57 -50.20 19.77
CA ALA A 355 8.99 -49.87 19.86
C ALA A 355 9.33 -48.77 20.89
N ASP A 356 8.33 -48.21 21.58
CA ASP A 356 8.47 -47.08 22.52
C ASP A 356 9.22 -45.86 21.94
N LEU A 357 9.00 -45.57 20.65
CA LEU A 357 9.69 -44.47 19.94
C LEU A 357 8.92 -43.15 19.95
N GLY A 358 7.66 -43.13 20.38
CA GLY A 358 6.81 -41.93 20.33
C GLY A 358 7.44 -40.73 21.04
N GLY A 359 8.00 -40.93 22.24
CA GLY A 359 8.66 -39.87 22.99
C GLY A 359 9.91 -39.32 22.30
N ALA A 360 10.69 -40.18 21.63
CA ALA A 360 11.87 -39.77 20.88
C ALA A 360 11.51 -38.94 19.65
N LEU A 361 10.45 -39.32 18.92
CA LEU A 361 9.98 -38.57 17.75
C LEU A 361 9.39 -37.20 18.13
N LEU A 362 8.65 -37.13 19.24
CA LEU A 362 8.07 -35.88 19.74
C LEU A 362 9.12 -34.93 20.33
N GLY A 363 10.21 -35.48 20.91
CA GLY A 363 11.29 -34.71 21.51
C GLY A 363 12.41 -34.31 20.54
N ALA A 364 12.36 -34.74 19.28
CA ALA A 364 13.39 -34.42 18.31
C ALA A 364 13.30 -32.96 17.86
N GLU A 365 14.46 -32.31 17.66
CA GLU A 365 14.52 -30.90 17.26
C GLU A 365 14.13 -30.69 15.78
N ALA A 366 14.58 -31.59 14.89
CA ALA A 366 14.38 -31.51 13.45
C ALA A 366 14.39 -32.90 12.84
N ILE A 367 13.30 -33.31 12.19
CA ILE A 367 13.18 -34.64 11.58
C ILE A 367 12.52 -34.64 10.21
N THR A 368 12.89 -35.63 9.39
CA THR A 368 12.14 -36.06 8.23
C THR A 368 11.75 -37.51 8.43
N VAL A 369 10.46 -37.81 8.41
CA VAL A 369 9.93 -39.16 8.60
C VAL A 369 9.41 -39.68 7.27
N PHE A 370 10.00 -40.77 6.78
CA PHE A 370 9.44 -41.54 5.68
C PHE A 370 8.43 -42.54 6.26
N ALA A 371 7.15 -42.24 6.18
CA ALA A 371 6.10 -42.99 6.87
C ALA A 371 5.46 -44.05 5.95
N PRO A 372 5.65 -45.36 6.18
CA PRO A 372 5.04 -46.40 5.36
C PRO A 372 3.52 -46.43 5.48
N THR A 373 2.83 -46.72 4.38
CA THR A 373 1.40 -47.00 4.39
C THR A 373 1.07 -48.33 5.08
N ASN A 374 -0.19 -48.52 5.48
CA ASN A 374 -0.64 -49.82 6.01
C ASN A 374 -0.49 -50.96 4.97
N GLU A 375 -0.63 -50.64 3.68
CA GLU A 375 -0.43 -51.58 2.57
C GLU A 375 1.04 -52.03 2.49
N ALA A 376 1.99 -51.09 2.61
CA ALA A 376 3.42 -51.38 2.65
C ALA A 376 3.80 -52.37 3.78
N PHE A 377 3.24 -52.18 4.98
CA PHE A 377 3.42 -53.15 6.07
C PHE A 377 2.82 -54.52 5.73
N GLY A 378 1.65 -54.56 5.10
CA GLY A 378 1.00 -55.80 4.65
C GLY A 378 1.84 -56.57 3.63
N GLU A 379 2.48 -55.87 2.69
CA GLU A 379 3.39 -56.46 1.70
C GLU A 379 4.69 -56.98 2.34
N LEU A 380 5.26 -56.24 3.30
CA LEU A 380 6.42 -56.69 4.04
C LEU A 380 6.12 -57.99 4.80
N LEU A 381 5.01 -58.04 5.53
CA LEU A 381 4.61 -59.21 6.31
C LEU A 381 4.42 -60.45 5.41
N GLN A 382 3.80 -60.29 4.24
CA GLN A 382 3.68 -61.36 3.25
C GLN A 382 5.04 -61.84 2.74
N THR A 383 5.95 -60.90 2.45
CA THR A 383 7.31 -61.21 1.95
C THR A 383 8.11 -62.00 2.98
N LEU A 384 7.96 -61.68 4.27
CA LEU A 384 8.63 -62.37 5.37
C LEU A 384 7.91 -63.65 5.83
N GLY A 385 6.70 -63.90 5.31
CA GLY A 385 5.89 -65.07 5.71
C GLY A 385 5.33 -64.97 7.13
N VAL A 386 5.16 -63.76 7.66
CA VAL A 386 4.67 -63.49 9.02
C VAL A 386 3.22 -63.01 8.97
N THR A 387 2.39 -63.43 9.92
CA THR A 387 0.93 -63.17 9.89
C THR A 387 0.47 -61.91 10.62
N SER A 388 1.34 -61.29 11.44
CA SER A 388 1.01 -60.08 12.20
C SER A 388 2.27 -59.30 12.58
N LEU A 389 2.08 -58.03 12.93
CA LEU A 389 3.15 -57.17 13.47
C LEU A 389 3.74 -57.75 14.77
N ASP A 390 2.91 -58.30 15.66
CA ASP A 390 3.38 -59.00 16.86
C ASP A 390 4.27 -60.21 16.53
N GLY A 391 3.91 -60.96 15.48
CA GLY A 391 4.73 -62.06 14.99
C GLY A 391 6.07 -61.57 14.46
N LEU A 392 6.08 -60.41 13.80
CA LEU A 392 7.30 -59.81 13.27
C LEU A 392 8.21 -59.33 14.40
N ILE A 393 7.65 -58.69 15.41
CA ILE A 393 8.37 -58.26 16.62
C ILE A 393 8.93 -59.48 17.36
N ALA A 394 8.17 -60.57 17.46
CA ALA A 394 8.62 -61.79 18.11
C ALA A 394 9.77 -62.49 17.36
N GLU A 395 9.75 -62.45 16.03
CA GLU A 395 10.77 -63.08 15.17
C GLU A 395 12.05 -62.23 15.11
N LEU A 396 11.92 -60.90 14.90
CA LEU A 396 13.06 -59.99 14.74
C LEU A 396 13.62 -59.47 16.08
N GLY A 397 12.80 -59.46 17.14
CA GLY A 397 13.11 -58.82 18.40
C GLY A 397 12.89 -57.30 18.39
N ALA A 398 12.67 -56.73 19.58
CA ALA A 398 12.37 -55.30 19.74
C ALA A 398 13.49 -54.38 19.22
N GLU A 399 14.77 -54.77 19.38
CA GLU A 399 15.91 -53.97 18.91
C GLU A 399 15.93 -53.83 17.38
N ALA A 400 15.60 -54.89 16.65
CA ALA A 400 15.52 -54.84 15.20
C ALA A 400 14.37 -53.93 14.73
N VAL A 401 13.22 -53.96 15.42
CA VAL A 401 12.09 -53.08 15.10
C VAL A 401 12.43 -51.61 15.36
N ILE A 402 13.10 -51.32 16.48
CA ILE A 402 13.64 -49.97 16.75
C ILE A 402 14.59 -49.54 15.63
N LYS A 403 15.48 -50.43 15.18
CA LYS A 403 16.41 -50.14 14.09
C LYS A 403 15.69 -49.87 12.76
N VAL A 404 14.68 -50.68 12.42
CA VAL A 404 13.86 -50.49 11.21
C VAL A 404 13.13 -49.14 11.25
N LEU A 405 12.45 -48.82 12.35
CA LEU A 405 11.75 -47.54 12.48
C LEU A 405 12.72 -46.35 12.52
N GLY A 406 13.87 -46.49 13.18
CA GLY A 406 14.94 -45.48 13.15
C GLY A 406 15.51 -45.24 11.75
N PHE A 407 15.47 -46.25 10.86
CA PHE A 407 15.93 -46.13 9.48
C PHE A 407 14.97 -45.31 8.61
N HIS A 408 13.71 -45.14 9.03
CA HIS A 408 12.74 -44.28 8.37
C HIS A 408 12.86 -42.80 8.77
N VAL A 409 13.72 -42.47 9.73
CA VAL A 409 13.82 -41.12 10.30
C VAL A 409 15.20 -40.54 10.02
N VAL A 410 15.22 -39.36 9.40
CA VAL A 410 16.41 -38.57 9.12
C VAL A 410 16.44 -37.38 10.09
N PRO A 411 17.55 -37.10 10.80
CA PRO A 411 17.63 -36.04 11.81
C PRO A 411 17.84 -34.63 11.21
N THR A 412 17.11 -34.32 10.13
CA THR A 412 17.07 -33.01 9.49
C THR A 412 15.70 -32.80 8.87
N VAL A 413 15.26 -31.55 8.72
CA VAL A 413 14.04 -31.22 7.95
C VAL A 413 14.42 -31.13 6.46
N ALA A 414 13.75 -31.90 5.62
CA ALA A 414 13.95 -31.89 4.18
C ALA A 414 12.63 -32.09 3.45
N PHE A 415 12.08 -30.98 2.93
CA PHE A 415 10.96 -31.04 2.00
C PHE A 415 11.45 -31.60 0.65
N SER A 416 10.54 -32.10 -0.17
CA SER A 416 10.83 -32.65 -1.49
C SER A 416 11.63 -31.66 -2.32
N PHE A 417 11.28 -30.36 -2.24
CA PHE A 417 11.91 -29.26 -2.98
C PHE A 417 13.25 -28.80 -2.40
N ASP A 418 13.61 -29.22 -1.19
CA ASP A 418 14.96 -29.01 -0.63
C ASP A 418 15.98 -29.97 -1.26
N LEU A 419 15.51 -31.06 -1.86
CA LEU A 419 16.37 -32.11 -2.44
C LEU A 419 16.97 -31.67 -3.78
N ALA A 420 18.26 -31.91 -3.96
CA ALA A 420 18.91 -31.77 -5.26
C ALA A 420 18.35 -32.79 -6.26
N SER A 421 18.35 -32.45 -7.55
CA SER A 421 18.00 -33.41 -8.59
C SER A 421 18.99 -34.57 -8.63
N GLY A 422 18.49 -35.80 -8.75
CA GLY A 422 19.28 -37.02 -8.71
C GLY A 422 19.26 -37.71 -7.35
N ALA A 423 20.18 -38.67 -7.17
CA ALA A 423 20.30 -39.47 -5.95
C ALA A 423 21.25 -38.81 -4.94
N GLN A 424 20.88 -38.86 -3.67
CA GLN A 424 21.66 -38.35 -2.54
C GLN A 424 21.52 -39.30 -1.35
N THR A 425 22.59 -39.50 -0.59
CA THR A 425 22.56 -40.29 0.64
C THR A 425 22.38 -39.39 1.85
N VAL A 426 21.55 -39.83 2.80
CA VAL A 426 21.25 -39.11 4.04
C VAL A 426 21.39 -40.06 5.24
N PRO A 427 21.97 -39.59 6.37
CA PRO A 427 22.07 -40.41 7.56
C PRO A 427 20.69 -40.59 8.22
N THR A 428 20.42 -41.78 8.73
CA THR A 428 19.20 -42.09 9.48
C THR A 428 19.47 -42.19 10.99
N LEU A 429 18.42 -42.17 11.81
CA LEU A 429 18.56 -42.41 13.26
C LEU A 429 19.04 -43.83 13.60
N ALA A 430 18.93 -44.78 12.66
CA ALA A 430 19.51 -46.12 12.79
C ALA A 430 21.04 -46.16 12.59
N GLY A 431 21.66 -45.04 12.20
CA GLY A 431 23.10 -44.94 11.94
C GLY A 431 23.55 -45.45 10.58
N GLU A 432 22.61 -45.85 9.72
CA GLU A 432 22.85 -46.26 8.33
C GLU A 432 22.39 -45.15 7.36
N GLU A 433 22.90 -45.18 6.13
CA GLU A 433 22.51 -44.21 5.09
C GLU A 433 21.29 -44.69 4.29
N LEU A 434 20.36 -43.76 4.06
CA LEU A 434 19.23 -43.91 3.16
C LEU A 434 19.53 -43.18 1.85
N THR A 435 19.19 -43.76 0.70
CA THR A 435 19.30 -43.03 -0.59
C THR A 435 17.95 -42.42 -0.94
N VAL A 436 17.89 -41.09 -1.06
CA VAL A 436 16.72 -40.35 -1.54
C VAL A 436 17.01 -39.88 -2.96
N THR A 437 16.06 -40.03 -3.88
CA THR A 437 16.22 -39.59 -5.27
C THR A 437 15.07 -38.69 -5.67
N ARG A 438 15.39 -37.48 -6.16
CA ARG A 438 14.42 -36.58 -6.78
C ARG A 438 14.58 -36.63 -8.30
N SER A 439 13.53 -37.01 -9.02
CA SER A 439 13.54 -37.07 -10.48
C SER A 439 12.18 -36.63 -11.03
N ASN A 440 12.18 -35.65 -11.94
CA ASN A 440 10.97 -35.11 -12.59
C ASN A 440 9.85 -34.70 -11.61
N GLY A 441 10.21 -34.21 -10.42
CA GLY A 441 9.25 -33.82 -9.38
C GLY A 441 8.77 -34.97 -8.47
N ASN A 442 9.07 -36.23 -8.81
CA ASN A 442 8.83 -37.37 -7.93
C ASN A 442 10.02 -37.59 -7.00
N VAL A 443 9.71 -38.07 -5.78
CA VAL A 443 10.71 -38.51 -4.81
C VAL A 443 10.56 -40.01 -4.60
N THR A 444 11.69 -40.72 -4.64
CA THR A 444 11.78 -42.14 -4.28
C THR A 444 12.85 -42.31 -3.21
N VAL A 445 12.66 -43.31 -2.36
CA VAL A 445 13.61 -43.70 -1.32
C VAL A 445 14.09 -45.12 -1.57
N THR A 446 15.38 -45.37 -1.38
CA THR A 446 16.00 -46.68 -1.58
C THR A 446 16.71 -47.10 -0.31
N ASP A 447 16.36 -48.29 0.18
CA ASP A 447 16.88 -48.87 1.41
C ASP A 447 18.31 -49.45 1.27
N ALA A 448 18.87 -49.97 2.36
CA ALA A 448 20.23 -50.52 2.37
C ALA A 448 20.39 -51.78 1.48
N ALA A 449 19.29 -52.48 1.19
CA ALA A 449 19.25 -53.66 0.34
C ALA A 449 19.06 -53.32 -1.16
N GLY A 450 18.82 -52.05 -1.49
CA GLY A 450 18.60 -51.58 -2.86
C GLY A 450 17.14 -51.65 -3.32
N ASN A 451 16.18 -51.87 -2.42
CA ASN A 451 14.76 -51.78 -2.74
C ASN A 451 14.34 -50.31 -2.81
N THR A 452 13.63 -49.93 -3.87
CA THR A 452 13.17 -48.56 -4.09
C THR A 452 11.65 -48.44 -3.92
N PHE A 453 11.23 -47.42 -3.18
CA PHE A 453 9.84 -47.12 -2.86
C PHE A 453 9.50 -45.67 -3.24
N ASN A 454 8.26 -45.40 -3.61
CA ASN A 454 7.79 -44.08 -3.99
C ASN A 454 7.27 -43.32 -2.78
N VAL A 455 7.50 -42.00 -2.76
CA VAL A 455 6.76 -41.08 -1.91
C VAL A 455 5.39 -40.84 -2.54
N VAL A 456 4.34 -41.31 -1.88
CA VAL A 456 2.93 -41.19 -2.34
C VAL A 456 2.27 -39.90 -1.87
N VAL A 457 2.67 -39.38 -0.71
CA VAL A 457 2.28 -38.05 -0.21
C VAL A 457 3.55 -37.39 0.33
N ALA A 458 3.96 -36.30 -0.30
CA ALA A 458 5.14 -35.55 0.12
C ALA A 458 4.75 -34.32 0.97
N ASP A 459 5.73 -33.78 1.69
CA ASP A 459 5.70 -32.41 2.22
C ASP A 459 4.61 -32.16 3.28
N VAL A 460 4.26 -33.17 4.08
CA VAL A 460 3.35 -32.99 5.21
C VAL A 460 4.13 -32.36 6.36
N ALA A 461 4.01 -31.04 6.54
CA ALA A 461 4.69 -30.35 7.63
C ALA A 461 4.17 -30.81 9.00
N ILE A 462 5.10 -30.97 9.94
CA ILE A 462 4.83 -31.26 11.34
C ILE A 462 5.61 -30.30 12.23
N ALA A 463 5.21 -30.14 13.48
CA ALA A 463 5.74 -29.11 14.40
C ALA A 463 7.28 -29.11 14.50
N ASN A 464 7.92 -30.27 14.38
CA ASN A 464 9.37 -30.45 14.43
C ASN A 464 9.98 -30.99 13.13
N GLY A 465 9.30 -30.86 11.98
CA GLY A 465 9.84 -31.39 10.73
C GLY A 465 8.84 -31.62 9.60
N VAL A 466 9.02 -32.73 8.89
CA VAL A 466 8.20 -33.11 7.73
C VAL A 466 8.01 -34.62 7.64
N VAL A 467 6.83 -35.03 7.18
CA VAL A 467 6.50 -36.42 6.89
C VAL A 467 6.32 -36.60 5.38
N HIS A 468 6.95 -37.65 4.84
CA HIS A 468 6.74 -38.15 3.48
C HIS A 468 6.14 -39.55 3.58
N VAL A 469 4.90 -39.74 3.16
CA VAL A 469 4.27 -41.06 3.14
C VAL A 469 4.82 -41.87 1.98
N ILE A 470 5.24 -43.11 2.22
CA ILE A 470 5.86 -44.00 1.24
C ILE A 470 5.10 -45.33 1.05
N ASP A 471 5.22 -45.93 -0.13
CA ASP A 471 4.58 -47.21 -0.49
C ASP A 471 5.38 -48.46 -0.09
N GLY A 472 6.40 -48.32 0.75
CA GLY A 472 7.21 -49.44 1.24
C GLY A 472 7.75 -49.26 2.65
N VAL A 473 8.22 -50.35 3.24
CA VAL A 473 8.95 -50.34 4.52
C VAL A 473 10.44 -50.43 4.23
N LEU A 474 11.19 -49.39 4.60
CA LEU A 474 12.63 -49.30 4.45
C LEU A 474 13.34 -50.25 5.41
N LEU A 475 14.19 -51.12 4.89
CA LEU A 475 14.93 -52.08 5.69
C LEU A 475 16.40 -51.65 5.86
N PRO A 476 16.90 -51.53 7.11
CA PRO A 476 18.32 -51.40 7.37
C PRO A 476 19.01 -52.75 7.19
N THR A 477 20.33 -52.79 7.34
CA THR A 477 21.08 -54.04 7.47
C THR A 477 20.69 -54.72 8.78
N LEU A 478 20.15 -55.95 8.72
CA LEU A 478 19.80 -56.76 9.89
C LEU A 478 20.81 -57.93 9.99
N ASP A 479 21.33 -58.18 11.19
CA ASP A 479 22.32 -59.23 11.48
C ASP A 479 21.70 -60.63 11.64
#